data_AF-A0A453IKX8-F1
#
_entry.id   AF-A0A453IKX8-F1
#
_cell.length_a   1.000
_cell.length_b   1.000
_cell.length_c   1.000
_cell.angle_alpha   90.00
_cell.angle_beta   90.00
_cell.angle_gamma   90.00
#
_symmetry.space_group_name_H-M   'P 1'
#
loop_
_entity.id
_entity.type
_entity.pdbx_description
1 polymer ?
#
loop_
_entity_poly.entity_id
_entity_poly.type
_entity_poly.pdbx_seq_one_letter_code
_entity_poly.pdbx_strand_id
1 'polypeptide(L)'
;RFYEAVVRLPLQKAQALDSNADVINGQIDARHHDTITAQRVQCYEIVMNALRTLKGAGRSGAPGPVTALDPASRSKCIKQIIQLSVQWPDTAFHEHLYRTLIELGLDNELLEYGGSDLVAFLQSAGRKHQEEVRGAPRLDDLGAPISTSQTKYLELLARYYVLKGEHVAAARMLLILAERQCSNAEEAPALDQRYQYLSNAVLQAKSAGIAADSSRNPIDSSTVDLLEGKLAVLRFQMQIKQELESMASRLETIPGSSESPSDPFPRDNVLADAESAKEAKDKAKELSLNLKSITQLYNDYAVPFNLWEVCLEMLNFANYSGDADSKIVREIWARLLDQTLTRGGLAEACSVVKRVGSKLDPADGACLPLDIICLHLEKAALDRLSSGQELVGDEDVARALLGACKGQAEPVLAVYDQLLSNGAIVPSLNLKLRLLRSVLAILREWGMSVIAHKLGTTTAGASFFLDGTFSLNQTGSLQKGVRDKIISLANRYMTEVRRLNLPQNQTDNVYRGFRDLEEKLLSPY
;
A
#
# COMPACT_ATOMS: atom_id res chain seq x y z
N ARG A 1 -4.14 -52.05 -6.82
CA ARG A 1 -5.38 -51.96 -6.03
C ARG A 1 -5.24 -52.52 -4.60
N PHE A 2 -4.03 -52.67 -4.05
CA PHE A 2 -3.80 -53.12 -2.67
C PHE A 2 -3.31 -51.96 -1.77
N TYR A 3 -3.98 -50.82 -1.84
CA TYR A 3 -3.55 -49.59 -1.13
C TYR A 3 -3.57 -49.77 0.39
N GLU A 4 -4.54 -50.53 0.87
CA GLU A 4 -4.63 -50.92 2.26
C GLU A 4 -3.42 -51.74 2.71
N ALA A 5 -3.01 -52.74 1.95
CA ALA A 5 -1.82 -53.53 2.29
C ALA A 5 -0.53 -52.70 2.27
N VAL A 6 -0.42 -51.73 1.34
CA VAL A 6 0.73 -50.82 1.23
C VAL A 6 0.88 -49.94 2.46
N VAL A 7 -0.23 -49.57 3.12
CA VAL A 7 -0.20 -48.73 4.34
C VAL A 7 -0.18 -49.59 5.61
N ARG A 8 -1.05 -50.59 5.70
CA ARG A 8 -1.25 -51.38 6.93
C ARG A 8 -0.07 -52.30 7.24
N LEU A 9 0.51 -52.97 6.24
CA LEU A 9 1.58 -53.96 6.48
C LEU A 9 2.88 -53.31 7.02
N PRO A 10 3.38 -52.19 6.44
CA PRO A 10 4.57 -51.54 6.99
C PRO A 10 4.33 -50.93 8.37
N LEU A 11 3.15 -50.37 8.62
CA LEU A 11 2.83 -49.74 9.90
C LEU A 11 2.60 -50.76 11.03
N GLN A 12 1.96 -51.89 10.73
CA GLN A 12 1.88 -53.00 11.69
C GLN A 12 3.26 -53.56 12.02
N LYS A 13 4.16 -53.65 11.04
CA LYS A 13 5.55 -54.02 11.28
C LYS A 13 6.26 -52.99 12.16
N ALA A 14 6.09 -51.69 11.89
CA ALA A 14 6.66 -50.62 12.70
C ALA A 14 6.17 -50.69 14.16
N GLN A 15 4.88 -50.97 14.38
CA GLN A 15 4.29 -51.14 15.70
C GLN A 15 4.78 -52.42 16.40
N ALA A 16 4.94 -53.53 15.66
CA ALA A 16 5.44 -54.79 16.22
C ALA A 16 6.92 -54.72 16.63
N LEU A 17 7.71 -53.82 16.03
CA LEU A 17 9.08 -53.54 16.44
C LEU A 17 9.16 -52.79 17.80
N ASP A 18 8.02 -52.25 18.28
CA ASP A 18 7.89 -51.43 19.49
C ASP A 18 6.87 -52.06 20.47
N SER A 19 6.77 -53.40 20.51
CA SER A 19 5.70 -54.16 21.18
C SER A 19 5.58 -53.97 22.71
N ASN A 20 6.42 -53.14 23.32
CA ASN A 20 6.34 -52.77 24.74
C ASN A 20 6.03 -51.28 25.00
N ALA A 21 5.86 -50.43 23.97
CA ALA A 21 5.74 -48.97 24.15
C ALA A 21 6.92 -48.34 24.95
N ASP A 22 8.08 -48.99 24.94
CA ASP A 22 9.24 -48.61 25.73
C ASP A 22 9.91 -47.32 25.20
N VAL A 23 9.76 -47.05 23.88
CA VAL A 23 10.24 -45.81 23.22
C VAL A 23 9.37 -44.60 23.59
N ILE A 24 8.07 -44.82 23.81
CA ILE A 24 7.10 -43.77 24.14
C ILE A 24 7.20 -43.38 25.64
N ASN A 25 7.64 -44.29 26.50
CA ASN A 25 7.74 -44.10 27.95
C ASN A 25 9.12 -43.62 28.45
N GLY A 26 10.10 -43.41 27.56
CA GLY A 26 11.39 -42.81 27.91
C GLY A 26 12.28 -43.63 28.86
N GLN A 27 12.04 -44.94 28.98
CA GLN A 27 12.74 -45.82 29.93
C GLN A 27 13.88 -46.65 29.32
N ILE A 28 14.31 -46.37 28.08
CA ILE A 28 15.39 -47.10 27.40
C ILE A 28 16.66 -46.25 27.27
N ASP A 29 17.81 -46.93 27.35
CA ASP A 29 19.14 -46.45 26.98
C ASP A 29 19.18 -45.83 25.57
N ALA A 30 19.79 -44.64 25.41
CA ALA A 30 19.66 -43.79 24.22
C ALA A 30 20.03 -44.48 22.89
N ARG A 31 21.00 -45.40 22.91
CA ARG A 31 21.45 -46.13 21.70
C ARG A 31 20.43 -47.15 21.19
N HIS A 32 19.66 -47.76 22.08
CA HIS A 32 18.61 -48.72 21.71
C HIS A 32 17.38 -47.97 21.19
N HIS A 33 17.08 -46.81 21.77
CA HIS A 33 16.05 -45.89 21.27
C HIS A 33 16.32 -45.50 19.80
N ASP A 34 17.53 -45.00 19.50
CA ASP A 34 17.90 -44.57 18.14
C ASP A 34 17.82 -45.72 17.11
N THR A 35 18.16 -46.94 17.52
CA THR A 35 18.11 -48.12 16.64
C THR A 35 16.66 -48.51 16.30
N ILE A 36 15.75 -48.47 17.27
CA ILE A 36 14.33 -48.77 17.07
C ILE A 36 13.68 -47.67 16.22
N THR A 37 13.98 -46.40 16.50
CA THR A 37 13.52 -45.27 15.69
C THR A 37 13.97 -45.40 14.23
N ALA A 38 15.23 -45.74 13.98
CA ALA A 38 15.74 -45.94 12.62
C ALA A 38 15.02 -47.08 11.87
N GLN A 39 14.70 -48.18 12.55
CA GLN A 39 13.93 -49.29 11.96
C GLN A 39 12.47 -48.91 11.69
N ARG A 40 11.85 -48.10 12.54
CA ARG A 40 10.51 -47.53 12.30
C ARG A 40 10.50 -46.64 11.06
N VAL A 41 11.50 -45.77 10.92
CA VAL A 41 11.65 -44.90 9.73
C VAL A 41 11.79 -45.72 8.44
N GLN A 42 12.53 -46.84 8.46
CA GLN A 42 12.61 -47.74 7.29
C GLN A 42 11.25 -48.32 6.90
N CYS A 43 10.37 -48.60 7.87
CA CYS A 43 9.02 -49.06 7.60
C CYS A 43 8.15 -47.93 7.01
N TYR A 44 8.27 -46.71 7.52
CA TYR A 44 7.55 -45.54 6.99
C TYR A 44 7.94 -45.23 5.54
N GLU A 45 9.22 -45.38 5.21
CA GLU A 45 9.76 -45.14 3.86
C GLU A 45 9.08 -45.99 2.78
N ILE A 46 8.54 -47.17 3.11
CA ILE A 46 7.77 -47.99 2.15
C ILE A 46 6.51 -47.24 1.69
N VAL A 47 5.81 -46.58 2.63
CA VAL A 47 4.62 -45.77 2.34
C VAL A 47 5.02 -44.50 1.60
N MET A 48 6.09 -43.82 2.02
CA MET A 48 6.58 -42.60 1.37
C MET A 48 7.01 -42.86 -0.07
N ASN A 49 7.74 -43.95 -0.33
CA ASN A 49 8.15 -44.31 -1.68
C ASN A 49 6.97 -44.65 -2.59
N ALA A 50 5.89 -45.24 -2.05
CA ALA A 50 4.66 -45.43 -2.80
C ALA A 50 4.04 -44.08 -3.21
N LEU A 51 3.99 -43.09 -2.30
CA LEU A 51 3.51 -41.73 -2.60
C LEU A 51 4.41 -41.03 -3.63
N ARG A 52 5.74 -41.09 -3.48
CA ARG A 52 6.70 -40.54 -4.44
C ARG A 52 6.53 -41.15 -5.84
N THR A 53 6.32 -42.47 -5.90
CA THR A 53 6.08 -43.19 -7.17
C THR A 53 4.77 -42.78 -7.83
N LEU A 54 3.70 -42.62 -7.04
CA LEU A 54 2.39 -42.19 -7.56
C LEU A 54 2.38 -40.73 -8.04
N LYS A 55 3.15 -39.84 -7.41
CA LYS A 55 3.34 -38.45 -7.84
C LYS A 55 4.25 -38.34 -9.08
N GLY A 56 5.11 -39.34 -9.32
CA GLY A 56 6.08 -39.37 -10.43
C GLY A 56 7.48 -38.87 -10.07
N ALA A 57 7.83 -38.79 -8.78
CA ALA A 57 9.10 -38.29 -8.28
C ALA A 57 10.21 -39.37 -8.13
N GLY A 58 10.00 -40.57 -8.68
CA GLY A 58 10.97 -41.68 -8.63
C GLY A 58 11.95 -41.64 -9.81
N ARG A 59 13.21 -41.29 -9.52
CA ARG A 59 14.46 -41.43 -10.32
C ARG A 59 14.32 -41.65 -11.84
N SER A 60 14.84 -40.67 -12.59
CA SER A 60 15.37 -40.82 -13.95
C SER A 60 16.15 -42.15 -14.10
N GLY A 61 15.76 -42.98 -15.07
CA GLY A 61 16.55 -44.13 -15.52
C GLY A 61 15.96 -45.54 -15.29
N ALA A 62 14.68 -45.79 -15.56
CA ALA A 62 14.16 -47.08 -16.08
C ALA A 62 12.65 -46.99 -16.35
N PRO A 63 12.14 -47.39 -17.54
CA PRO A 63 10.71 -47.47 -17.79
C PRO A 63 10.14 -48.74 -17.13
N GLY A 64 9.84 -48.65 -15.83
CA GLY A 64 8.96 -49.61 -15.14
C GLY A 64 7.47 -49.32 -15.41
N PRO A 65 6.55 -50.29 -15.24
CA PRO A 65 5.20 -50.30 -15.81
C PRO A 65 4.17 -49.38 -15.10
N VAL A 66 4.59 -48.23 -14.59
CA VAL A 66 3.71 -47.25 -13.87
C VAL A 66 3.20 -46.14 -14.81
N THR A 67 3.61 -46.17 -16.08
CA THR A 67 3.13 -45.26 -17.14
C THR A 67 1.67 -45.48 -17.54
N ALA A 68 0.97 -46.50 -17.03
CA ALA A 68 -0.36 -46.92 -17.50
C ALA A 68 -1.58 -46.37 -16.71
N LEU A 69 -1.41 -45.67 -15.59
CA LEU A 69 -2.56 -45.07 -14.87
C LEU A 69 -2.83 -43.64 -15.32
N ASP A 70 -4.11 -43.35 -15.53
CA ASP A 70 -4.57 -41.99 -15.81
C ASP A 70 -4.33 -41.05 -14.60
N PRO A 71 -4.12 -39.75 -14.84
CA PRO A 71 -3.84 -38.78 -13.77
C PRO A 71 -4.92 -38.71 -12.68
N ALA A 72 -6.20 -38.90 -13.03
CA ALA A 72 -7.30 -38.85 -12.08
C ALA A 72 -7.29 -40.07 -11.14
N SER A 73 -7.03 -41.26 -11.67
CA SER A 73 -6.83 -42.47 -10.87
C SER A 73 -5.62 -42.35 -9.95
N ARG A 74 -4.51 -41.74 -10.39
CA ARG A 74 -3.35 -41.49 -9.52
C ARG A 74 -3.70 -40.58 -8.35
N SER A 75 -4.38 -39.46 -8.61
CA SER A 75 -4.85 -38.55 -7.54
C SER A 75 -5.77 -39.28 -6.56
N LYS A 76 -6.73 -40.08 -7.05
CA LYS A 76 -7.60 -40.90 -6.19
C LYS A 76 -6.81 -41.89 -5.32
N CYS A 77 -5.76 -42.49 -5.85
CA CYS A 77 -4.90 -43.41 -5.09
C CYS A 77 -4.13 -42.67 -3.98
N ILE A 78 -3.57 -41.50 -4.29
CA ILE A 78 -2.86 -40.67 -3.31
C ILE A 78 -3.80 -40.30 -2.15
N LYS A 79 -5.01 -39.81 -2.47
CA LYS A 79 -6.03 -39.47 -1.46
C LYS A 79 -6.37 -40.66 -0.55
N GLN A 80 -6.57 -41.84 -1.13
CA GLN A 80 -6.89 -43.05 -0.36
C GLN A 80 -5.75 -43.48 0.57
N ILE A 81 -4.50 -43.36 0.12
CA ILE A 81 -3.32 -43.69 0.94
C ILE A 81 -3.21 -42.72 2.11
N ILE A 82 -3.40 -41.41 1.88
CA ILE A 82 -3.34 -40.39 2.94
C ILE A 82 -4.43 -40.65 3.99
N GLN A 83 -5.68 -40.87 3.57
CA GLN A 83 -6.80 -41.14 4.47
C GLN A 83 -6.58 -42.38 5.34
N LEU A 84 -6.03 -43.45 4.76
CA LEU A 84 -5.70 -44.66 5.51
C LEU A 84 -4.50 -44.46 6.44
N SER A 85 -3.55 -43.61 6.06
CA SER A 85 -2.33 -43.32 6.83
C SER A 85 -2.65 -42.53 8.09
N VAL A 86 -3.48 -41.48 7.98
CA VAL A 86 -3.86 -40.59 9.08
C VAL A 86 -4.70 -41.27 10.17
N GLN A 87 -5.34 -42.40 9.84
CA GLN A 87 -6.10 -43.21 10.81
C GLN A 87 -5.20 -44.01 11.77
N TRP A 88 -3.90 -44.10 11.50
CA TRP A 88 -2.97 -44.82 12.36
C TRP A 88 -2.56 -43.98 13.56
N PRO A 89 -2.60 -44.50 14.79
CA PRO A 89 -2.27 -43.74 16.00
C PRO A 89 -0.74 -43.64 16.22
N ASP A 90 0.00 -43.14 15.22
CA ASP A 90 1.46 -42.98 15.28
C ASP A 90 1.87 -41.58 14.84
N THR A 91 2.17 -40.72 15.83
CA THR A 91 2.52 -39.31 15.61
C THR A 91 3.87 -39.14 14.90
N ALA A 92 4.84 -40.03 15.17
CA ALA A 92 6.14 -40.00 14.51
C ALA A 92 6.02 -40.35 13.02
N PHE A 93 5.14 -41.30 12.69
CA PHE A 93 4.78 -41.59 11.30
C PHE A 93 4.11 -40.39 10.62
N HIS A 94 3.14 -39.75 11.28
CA HIS A 94 2.46 -38.58 10.74
C HIS A 94 3.41 -37.42 10.45
N GLU A 95 4.40 -37.17 11.31
CA GLU A 95 5.46 -36.18 11.06
C GLU A 95 6.21 -36.46 9.75
N HIS A 96 6.63 -37.71 9.54
CA HIS A 96 7.32 -38.14 8.33
C HIS A 96 6.41 -38.07 7.09
N LEU A 97 5.12 -38.40 7.26
CA LEU A 97 4.12 -38.33 6.21
C LEU A 97 3.91 -36.89 5.76
N TYR A 98 3.67 -35.97 6.69
CA TYR A 98 3.42 -34.56 6.39
C TYR A 98 4.64 -33.91 5.74
N ARG A 99 5.85 -34.17 6.24
CA ARG A 99 7.09 -33.69 5.60
C ARG A 99 7.21 -34.18 4.16
N THR A 100 6.95 -35.46 3.91
CA THR A 100 6.97 -36.04 2.56
C THR A 100 5.92 -35.43 1.65
N LEU A 101 4.69 -35.20 2.14
CA LEU A 101 3.61 -34.59 1.36
C LEU A 101 3.96 -33.16 0.94
N ILE A 102 4.58 -32.39 1.84
CA ILE A 102 5.05 -31.02 1.59
C ILE A 102 6.19 -31.01 0.57
N GLU A 103 7.17 -31.92 0.70
CA GLU A 103 8.25 -32.09 -0.28
C GLU A 103 7.73 -32.45 -1.68
N LEU A 104 6.64 -33.23 -1.75
CA LEU A 104 5.98 -33.64 -2.98
C LEU A 104 5.03 -32.57 -3.57
N GLY A 105 4.81 -31.45 -2.89
CA GLY A 105 3.83 -30.43 -3.29
C GLY A 105 2.41 -30.99 -3.37
N LEU A 106 2.03 -31.83 -2.40
CA LEU A 106 0.68 -32.38 -2.21
C LEU A 106 -0.08 -31.59 -1.14
N ASP A 107 0.07 -30.27 -1.17
CA ASP A 107 -0.42 -29.34 -0.15
C ASP A 107 -1.95 -29.37 -0.05
N ASN A 108 -2.67 -29.49 -1.16
CA ASN A 108 -4.14 -29.52 -1.17
C ASN A 108 -4.66 -30.78 -0.47
N GLU A 109 -4.08 -31.93 -0.83
CA GLU A 109 -4.41 -33.21 -0.24
C GLU A 109 -4.04 -33.28 1.25
N LEU A 110 -2.92 -32.68 1.64
CA LEU A 110 -2.52 -32.56 3.04
C LEU A 110 -3.53 -31.77 3.87
N LEU A 111 -3.97 -30.61 3.36
CA LEU A 111 -4.92 -29.77 4.10
C LEU A 111 -6.34 -30.33 4.14
N GLU A 112 -6.75 -31.09 3.12
CA GLU A 112 -8.08 -31.72 3.06
C GLU A 112 -8.16 -32.98 3.92
N TYR A 113 -7.11 -33.82 3.94
CA TYR A 113 -7.14 -35.15 4.56
C TYR A 113 -6.18 -35.35 5.74
N GLY A 114 -5.47 -34.31 6.17
CA GLY A 114 -4.55 -34.37 7.31
C GLY A 114 -5.24 -34.71 8.64
N GLY A 115 -4.46 -35.27 9.57
CA GLY A 115 -4.92 -35.67 10.89
C GLY A 115 -5.13 -34.51 11.86
N SER A 116 -5.67 -34.83 13.04
CA SER A 116 -5.87 -33.87 14.13
C SER A 116 -4.56 -33.26 14.66
N ASP A 117 -3.44 -33.93 14.42
CA ASP A 117 -2.08 -33.52 14.79
C ASP A 117 -1.40 -32.62 13.74
N LEU A 118 -2.01 -32.41 12.57
CA LEU A 118 -1.45 -31.58 11.51
C LEU A 118 -1.15 -30.14 11.97
N VAL A 119 -2.05 -29.54 12.74
CA VAL A 119 -1.87 -28.18 13.26
C VAL A 119 -0.68 -28.12 14.21
N ALA A 120 -0.57 -29.08 15.13
CA ALA A 120 0.54 -29.17 16.09
C ALA A 120 1.87 -29.35 15.36
N PHE A 121 1.90 -30.19 14.33
CA PHE A 121 3.07 -30.38 13.46
C PHE A 121 3.46 -29.10 12.72
N LEU A 122 2.53 -28.43 12.03
CA LEU A 122 2.83 -27.20 11.28
C LEU A 122 3.29 -26.07 12.21
N GLN A 123 2.72 -25.99 13.42
CA GLN A 123 3.14 -25.04 14.44
C GLN A 123 4.51 -25.36 15.04
N SER A 124 4.86 -26.64 15.22
CA SER A 124 6.18 -27.03 15.73
C SER A 124 7.25 -26.87 14.66
N ALA A 125 6.99 -27.33 13.44
CA ALA A 125 7.88 -27.19 12.29
C ALA A 125 8.08 -25.72 11.85
N GLY A 126 7.08 -24.87 12.09
CA GLY A 126 7.17 -23.42 11.89
C GLY A 126 7.94 -22.67 12.99
N ARG A 127 8.16 -23.28 14.16
CA ARG A 127 9.00 -22.72 15.24
C ARG A 127 10.44 -23.21 15.12
N LYS A 128 11.42 -22.44 15.62
CA LYS A 128 12.83 -22.82 15.61
C LYS A 128 13.05 -24.15 16.36
N HIS A 129 13.74 -25.11 15.73
CA HIS A 129 14.47 -26.17 16.44
C HIS A 129 15.88 -25.65 16.82
N GLN A 130 15.95 -24.65 17.69
CA GLN A 130 17.21 -24.27 18.30
C GLN A 130 17.00 -24.03 19.80
N GLU A 131 17.49 -25.01 20.56
CA GLU A 131 17.72 -25.05 22.01
C GLU A 131 16.50 -25.11 22.95
N GLU A 132 16.36 -26.29 23.57
CA GLU A 132 15.78 -26.49 24.89
C GLU A 132 16.48 -25.60 25.93
N VAL A 133 16.07 -24.34 26.07
CA VAL A 133 16.27 -23.60 27.33
C VAL A 133 14.93 -23.01 27.75
N ARG A 134 14.47 -23.52 28.90
CA ARG A 134 13.26 -23.12 29.62
C ARG A 134 13.00 -21.61 29.57
N GLY A 135 11.87 -21.23 28.98
CA GLY A 135 11.25 -19.92 29.15
C GLY A 135 9.87 -19.89 28.49
N ALA A 136 8.85 -19.53 29.26
CA ALA A 136 7.49 -19.36 28.75
C ALA A 136 7.44 -18.26 27.65
N PRO A 137 6.58 -18.39 26.63
CA PRO A 137 6.57 -17.46 25.50
C PRO A 137 6.09 -16.08 25.94
N ARG A 138 6.88 -15.05 25.62
CA ARG A 138 6.46 -13.64 25.65
C ARG A 138 6.23 -13.15 24.22
N LEU A 139 5.35 -12.16 24.08
CA LEU A 139 4.91 -11.60 22.79
C LEU A 139 6.03 -10.93 21.96
N ASP A 140 7.25 -10.80 22.49
CA ASP A 140 8.36 -10.04 21.87
C ASP A 140 9.31 -10.87 20.99
N ASP A 141 9.09 -12.18 20.81
CA ASP A 141 10.04 -13.06 20.09
C ASP A 141 9.82 -13.14 18.56
N LEU A 142 9.04 -12.21 18.00
CA LEU A 142 8.66 -12.14 16.57
C LEU A 142 9.78 -11.63 15.64
N GLY A 143 10.94 -11.25 16.19
CA GLY A 143 12.05 -10.66 15.44
C GLY A 143 13.09 -11.65 14.90
N ALA A 144 12.93 -12.95 15.14
CA ALA A 144 13.91 -13.94 14.72
C ALA A 144 13.84 -14.25 13.21
N PRO A 145 14.99 -14.43 12.52
CA PRO A 145 14.99 -14.80 11.10
C PRO A 145 14.32 -16.16 10.89
N ILE A 146 13.35 -16.19 9.98
CA ILE A 146 12.58 -17.38 9.61
C ILE A 146 13.21 -18.00 8.37
N SER A 147 13.54 -19.28 8.42
CA SER A 147 14.11 -19.98 7.26
C SER A 147 13.08 -20.19 6.13
N THR A 148 13.55 -20.46 4.92
CA THR A 148 12.69 -20.75 3.76
C THR A 148 11.82 -21.99 3.96
N SER A 149 12.30 -23.01 4.68
CA SER A 149 11.52 -24.19 5.04
C SER A 149 10.42 -23.88 6.05
N GLN A 150 10.72 -23.06 7.07
CA GLN A 150 9.73 -22.59 8.06
C GLN A 150 8.61 -21.78 7.42
N THR A 151 8.95 -20.98 6.41
CA THR A 151 7.99 -20.15 5.66
C THR A 151 6.90 -21.02 5.02
N LYS A 152 7.27 -22.14 4.38
CA LYS A 152 6.32 -23.07 3.77
C LYS A 152 5.34 -23.65 4.80
N TYR A 153 5.82 -24.04 5.98
CA TYR A 153 4.94 -24.56 7.03
C TYR A 153 3.94 -23.51 7.53
N LEU A 154 4.38 -22.26 7.70
CA LEU A 154 3.52 -21.15 8.12
C LEU A 154 2.50 -20.75 7.05
N GLU A 155 2.87 -20.80 5.76
CA GLU A 155 1.94 -20.59 4.65
C GLU A 155 0.85 -21.66 4.60
N LEU A 156 1.23 -22.93 4.77
CA LEU A 156 0.29 -24.04 4.83
C LEU A 156 -0.63 -23.92 6.04
N LEU A 157 -0.10 -23.50 7.18
CA LEU A 157 -0.88 -23.25 8.39
C LEU A 157 -1.89 -22.11 8.19
N ALA A 158 -1.48 -21.00 7.56
CA ALA A 158 -2.40 -19.92 7.21
C ALA A 158 -3.52 -20.43 6.29
N ARG A 159 -3.18 -21.20 5.25
CA ARG A 159 -4.17 -21.77 4.33
C ARG A 159 -5.10 -22.78 5.00
N TYR A 160 -4.58 -23.58 5.94
CA TYR A 160 -5.38 -24.48 6.77
C TYR A 160 -6.43 -23.71 7.57
N TYR A 161 -6.02 -22.63 8.26
CA TYR A 161 -6.94 -21.81 9.05
C TYR A 161 -8.03 -21.15 8.18
N VAL A 162 -7.68 -20.68 6.98
CA VAL A 162 -8.68 -20.18 6.02
C VAL A 162 -9.69 -21.28 5.65
N LEU A 163 -9.23 -22.50 5.36
CA LEU A 163 -10.11 -23.62 5.02
C LEU A 163 -11.05 -24.03 6.16
N LYS A 164 -10.61 -23.88 7.42
CA LYS A 164 -11.43 -24.18 8.61
C LYS A 164 -12.32 -23.02 9.05
N GLY A 165 -12.23 -21.85 8.42
CA GLY A 165 -12.96 -20.64 8.82
C GLY A 165 -12.37 -19.92 10.04
N GLU A 166 -11.17 -20.30 10.48
CA GLU A 166 -10.46 -19.65 11.60
C GLU A 166 -9.71 -18.40 11.12
N HIS A 167 -10.47 -17.40 10.70
CA HIS A 167 -9.95 -16.21 10.00
C HIS A 167 -8.96 -15.37 10.85
N VAL A 168 -9.16 -15.27 12.17
CA VAL A 168 -8.24 -14.54 13.07
C VAL A 168 -6.87 -15.21 13.14
N ALA A 169 -6.84 -16.55 13.22
CA ALA A 169 -5.59 -17.31 13.25
C ALA A 169 -4.86 -17.23 11.91
N ALA A 170 -5.59 -17.29 10.79
CA ALA A 170 -5.05 -17.08 9.45
C ALA A 170 -4.42 -15.69 9.29
N ALA A 171 -5.12 -14.63 9.71
CA ALA A 171 -4.62 -13.26 9.65
C ALA A 171 -3.33 -13.08 10.44
N ARG A 172 -3.23 -13.69 11.64
CA ARG A 172 -2.01 -13.68 12.45
C ARG A 172 -0.82 -14.35 11.77
N MET A 173 -1.03 -15.53 11.16
CA MET A 173 0.06 -16.22 10.45
C MET A 173 0.55 -15.43 9.23
N LEU A 174 -0.37 -14.81 8.49
CA LEU A 174 -0.03 -13.95 7.36
C LEU A 174 0.72 -12.69 7.79
N LEU A 175 0.38 -12.11 8.93
CA LEU A 175 1.13 -10.99 9.50
C LEU A 175 2.56 -11.39 9.84
N ILE A 176 2.78 -12.54 10.48
CA ILE A 176 4.13 -13.07 10.79
C ILE A 176 4.94 -13.27 9.50
N LEU A 177 4.32 -13.84 8.45
CA LEU A 177 4.95 -14.03 7.14
C LEU A 177 5.34 -12.70 6.47
N ALA A 178 4.52 -11.67 6.63
CA ALA A 178 4.79 -10.34 6.09
C ALA A 178 5.88 -9.59 6.87
N GLU A 179 5.99 -9.79 8.18
CA GLU A 179 6.92 -9.07 9.06
C GLU A 179 8.26 -9.79 9.26
N ARG A 180 8.40 -11.02 8.76
CA ARG A 180 9.61 -11.83 8.92
C ARG A 180 10.88 -11.04 8.57
N GLN A 181 11.84 -11.05 9.49
CA GLN A 181 13.13 -10.40 9.29
C GLN A 181 14.05 -11.31 8.48
N CYS A 182 14.75 -10.75 7.51
CA CYS A 182 15.68 -11.46 6.64
C CYS A 182 17.05 -10.79 6.70
N SER A 183 18.09 -11.59 6.90
CA SER A 183 19.48 -11.13 6.91
C SER A 183 20.11 -11.15 5.52
N ASN A 184 19.61 -12.02 4.62
CA ASN A 184 20.10 -12.19 3.26
C ASN A 184 19.02 -11.80 2.24
N ALA A 185 19.42 -11.13 1.16
CA ALA A 185 18.51 -10.70 0.09
C ALA A 185 17.87 -11.87 -0.68
N GLU A 186 18.56 -13.02 -0.77
CA GLU A 186 18.07 -14.21 -1.49
C GLU A 186 16.92 -14.91 -0.77
N GLU A 187 16.83 -14.79 0.55
CA GLU A 187 15.78 -15.40 1.38
C GLU A 187 14.64 -14.42 1.69
N ALA A 188 14.86 -13.13 1.45
CA ALA A 188 13.89 -12.07 1.70
C ALA A 188 12.72 -12.13 0.72
N PRO A 189 11.46 -12.13 1.19
CA PRO A 189 10.33 -11.96 0.29
C PRO A 189 10.40 -10.56 -0.34
N ALA A 190 10.11 -10.49 -1.63
CA ALA A 190 9.89 -9.20 -2.30
C ALA A 190 8.80 -8.40 -1.58
N LEU A 191 8.88 -7.07 -1.64
CA LEU A 191 7.86 -6.20 -1.04
C LEU A 191 6.46 -6.50 -1.57
N ASP A 192 6.32 -6.88 -2.84
CA ASP A 192 5.05 -7.32 -3.44
C ASP A 192 4.48 -8.57 -2.78
N GLN A 193 5.34 -9.53 -2.41
CA GLN A 193 4.91 -10.74 -1.69
C GLN A 193 4.49 -10.39 -0.25
N ARG A 194 5.23 -9.50 0.42
CA ARG A 194 4.83 -8.96 1.74
C ARG A 194 3.48 -8.23 1.65
N TYR A 195 3.25 -7.49 0.57
CA TYR A 195 2.00 -6.81 0.30
C TYR A 195 0.84 -7.81 0.13
N GLN A 196 1.05 -8.90 -0.61
CA GLN A 196 0.06 -9.96 -0.75
C GLN A 196 -0.28 -10.60 0.59
N TYR A 197 0.70 -10.91 1.45
CA TYR A 197 0.43 -11.45 2.78
C TYR A 197 -0.38 -10.48 3.64
N LEU A 198 0.01 -9.20 3.74
CA LEU A 198 -0.75 -8.20 4.52
C LEU A 198 -2.15 -7.96 3.95
N SER A 199 -2.29 -7.85 2.63
CA SER A 199 -3.59 -7.68 1.96
C SER A 199 -4.51 -8.87 2.24
N ASN A 200 -3.98 -10.09 2.20
CA ASN A 200 -4.75 -11.28 2.58
C ASN A 200 -5.07 -11.29 4.07
N ALA A 201 -4.17 -10.83 4.94
CA ALA A 201 -4.42 -10.73 6.38
C ALA A 201 -5.58 -9.76 6.67
N VAL A 202 -5.62 -8.58 6.02
CA VAL A 202 -6.73 -7.63 6.10
C VAL A 202 -8.03 -8.27 5.64
N LEU A 203 -8.01 -9.01 4.52
CA LEU A 203 -9.19 -9.72 4.02
C LEU A 203 -9.72 -10.72 5.05
N GLN A 204 -8.84 -11.54 5.63
CA GLN A 204 -9.23 -12.51 6.66
C GLN A 204 -9.77 -11.82 7.93
N ALA A 205 -9.11 -10.76 8.41
CA ALA A 205 -9.58 -10.01 9.57
C ALA A 205 -10.99 -9.42 9.34
N LYS A 206 -11.26 -8.89 8.15
CA LYS A 206 -12.61 -8.41 7.76
C LYS A 206 -13.64 -9.54 7.72
N SER A 207 -13.27 -10.71 7.18
CA SER A 207 -14.14 -11.89 7.19
C SER A 207 -14.47 -12.38 8.62
N ALA A 208 -13.51 -12.28 9.55
CA ALA A 208 -13.75 -12.57 10.96
C ALA A 208 -14.78 -11.62 11.59
N GLY A 209 -14.65 -10.31 11.31
CA GLY A 209 -15.58 -9.28 11.79
C GLY A 209 -17.02 -9.48 11.30
N ILE A 210 -17.20 -9.85 10.01
CA ILE A 210 -18.53 -10.14 9.43
C ILE A 210 -19.19 -11.35 10.13
N ALA A 211 -18.41 -12.37 10.47
CA ALA A 211 -18.92 -13.56 11.17
C ALA A 211 -19.31 -13.25 12.63
N ALA A 212 -18.57 -12.36 13.31
CA ALA A 212 -18.82 -11.97 14.69
C ALA A 212 -20.01 -11.01 14.86
N ASP A 213 -20.33 -10.21 13.84
CA ASP A 213 -21.46 -9.26 13.85
C ASP A 213 -22.83 -9.97 13.92
N SER A 214 -22.89 -11.24 13.51
CA SER A 214 -24.08 -12.09 13.70
C SER A 214 -24.23 -12.59 15.15
N SER A 215 -23.20 -12.45 16.00
CA SER A 215 -23.18 -12.91 17.39
C SER A 215 -22.60 -11.86 18.35
N ARG A 216 -23.14 -10.63 18.32
CA ARG A 216 -23.23 -9.67 19.44
C ARG A 216 -22.02 -9.53 20.40
N ASN A 217 -20.78 -9.62 19.90
CA ASN A 217 -19.55 -9.31 20.66
C ASN A 217 -18.63 -8.42 19.81
N PRO A 218 -18.32 -7.17 20.25
CA PRO A 218 -17.47 -6.25 19.53
C PRO A 218 -16.00 -6.58 19.80
N ILE A 219 -15.42 -7.49 19.01
CA ILE A 219 -13.97 -7.61 18.88
C ILE A 219 -13.62 -7.41 17.40
N ASP A 220 -12.54 -6.64 17.18
CA ASP A 220 -11.72 -6.54 15.95
C ASP A 220 -11.87 -5.38 14.95
N SER A 221 -12.47 -4.22 15.31
CA SER A 221 -12.14 -2.96 14.56
C SER A 221 -10.63 -2.68 14.67
N SER A 222 -10.07 -2.77 15.88
CA SER A 222 -8.69 -2.40 16.16
C SER A 222 -7.63 -3.26 15.46
N THR A 223 -7.90 -4.53 15.18
CA THR A 223 -6.96 -5.39 14.45
C THR A 223 -7.03 -5.17 12.95
N VAL A 224 -8.21 -4.88 12.39
CA VAL A 224 -8.35 -4.42 11.01
C VAL A 224 -7.64 -3.09 10.83
N ASP A 225 -7.87 -2.11 11.72
CA ASP A 225 -7.22 -0.80 11.70
C ASP A 225 -5.69 -0.91 11.76
N LEU A 226 -5.17 -1.79 12.64
CA LEU A 226 -3.74 -2.08 12.75
C LEU A 226 -3.16 -2.65 11.44
N LEU A 227 -3.85 -3.63 10.83
CA LEU A 227 -3.40 -4.27 9.59
C LEU A 227 -3.48 -3.32 8.39
N GLU A 228 -4.53 -2.50 8.30
CA GLU A 228 -4.66 -1.45 7.29
C GLU A 228 -3.56 -0.39 7.45
N GLY A 229 -3.26 -0.01 8.70
CA GLY A 229 -2.15 0.89 9.00
C GLY A 229 -0.79 0.32 8.55
N LYS A 230 -0.51 -0.95 8.85
CA LYS A 230 0.71 -1.63 8.39
C LYS A 230 0.78 -1.74 6.87
N LEU A 231 -0.35 -2.02 6.21
CA LEU A 231 -0.43 -2.08 4.75
C LEU A 231 -0.15 -0.71 4.12
N ALA A 232 -0.64 0.38 4.71
CA ALA A 232 -0.35 1.74 4.26
C ALA A 232 1.15 2.08 4.40
N VAL A 233 1.77 1.72 5.54
CA VAL A 233 3.23 1.91 5.74
C VAL A 233 4.04 1.13 4.71
N LEU A 234 3.65 -0.11 4.37
CA LEU A 234 4.29 -0.87 3.30
C LEU A 234 4.13 -0.21 1.93
N ARG A 235 2.97 0.40 1.63
CA ARG A 235 2.79 1.16 0.38
C ARG A 235 3.74 2.35 0.31
N PHE A 236 3.93 3.09 1.41
CA PHE A 236 4.93 4.16 1.46
C PHE A 236 6.34 3.61 1.22
N GLN A 237 6.69 2.49 1.84
CA GLN A 237 7.98 1.84 1.62
C GLN A 237 8.21 1.46 0.15
N MET A 238 7.19 0.89 -0.51
CA MET A 238 7.25 0.56 -1.94
C MET A 238 7.39 1.82 -2.81
N GLN A 239 6.63 2.88 -2.52
CA GLN A 239 6.70 4.15 -3.24
C GLN A 239 8.08 4.81 -3.10
N ILE A 240 8.62 4.90 -1.88
CA ILE A 240 9.97 5.44 -1.63
C ILE A 240 11.01 4.63 -2.40
N LYS A 241 10.95 3.29 -2.34
CA LYS A 241 11.87 2.44 -3.09
C LYS A 241 11.84 2.74 -4.59
N GLN A 242 10.65 2.86 -5.18
CA GLN A 242 10.50 3.16 -6.61
C GLN A 242 11.07 4.54 -6.98
N GLU A 243 10.85 5.56 -6.15
CA GLU A 243 11.42 6.89 -6.36
C GLU A 243 12.95 6.88 -6.26
N LEU A 244 13.53 6.16 -5.30
CA LEU A 244 14.99 6.01 -5.19
C LEU A 244 15.60 5.27 -6.40
N GLU A 245 14.93 4.23 -6.90
CA GLU A 245 15.34 3.52 -8.13
C GLU A 245 15.23 4.45 -9.37
N SER A 246 14.20 5.28 -9.44
CA SER A 246 14.05 6.32 -10.47
C SER A 246 15.17 7.36 -10.41
N MET A 247 15.52 7.84 -9.22
CA MET A 247 16.65 8.76 -9.03
C MET A 247 17.98 8.14 -9.46
N ALA A 248 18.23 6.88 -9.09
CA ALA A 248 19.44 6.16 -9.50
C ALA A 248 19.53 5.97 -11.03
N SER A 249 18.42 5.58 -11.67
CA SER A 249 18.40 5.31 -13.11
C SER A 249 18.55 6.56 -13.99
N ARG A 250 18.03 7.71 -13.56
CA ARG A 250 18.17 8.99 -14.28
C ARG A 250 19.63 9.41 -14.49
N LEU A 251 20.52 9.05 -13.56
CA LEU A 251 21.95 9.35 -13.65
C LEU A 251 22.74 8.28 -14.44
N GLU A 252 22.29 7.03 -14.45
CA GLU A 252 22.88 5.98 -15.31
C GLU A 252 22.61 6.24 -16.81
N THR A 253 21.52 6.96 -17.15
CA THR A 253 21.16 7.30 -18.53
C THR A 253 21.89 8.50 -19.13
N ILE A 254 22.81 9.17 -18.41
CA ILE A 254 23.69 10.18 -19.01
C ILE A 254 24.77 9.39 -19.77
N PRO A 255 24.72 9.29 -21.11
CA PRO A 255 25.80 8.68 -21.86
C PRO A 255 27.01 9.58 -21.65
N GLY A 256 28.20 9.01 -21.44
CA GLY A 256 29.44 9.77 -21.45
C GLY A 256 29.53 10.59 -22.73
N SER A 257 29.11 11.86 -22.68
CA SER A 257 29.19 12.77 -23.80
C SER A 257 30.58 13.37 -23.75
N SER A 258 31.42 12.85 -24.65
CA SER A 258 32.50 13.56 -25.32
C SER A 258 33.49 14.25 -24.38
N GLU A 259 34.70 13.68 -24.31
CA GLU A 259 35.92 14.42 -23.99
C GLU A 259 36.05 15.63 -24.92
N SER A 260 35.44 16.74 -24.55
CA SER A 260 35.68 18.06 -25.13
C SER A 260 36.55 18.82 -24.13
N PRO A 261 37.83 19.08 -24.43
CA PRO A 261 38.82 19.53 -23.44
C PRO A 261 38.82 21.06 -23.26
N SER A 262 37.68 21.67 -22.90
CA SER A 262 37.64 23.13 -22.73
C SER A 262 36.54 23.68 -21.81
N ASP A 263 36.34 23.10 -20.61
CA ASP A 263 35.73 23.85 -19.50
C ASP A 263 36.36 23.44 -18.15
N PRO A 264 37.06 24.34 -17.42
CA PRO A 264 37.75 23.98 -16.19
C PRO A 264 36.84 23.67 -14.98
N PHE A 265 35.52 23.89 -15.05
CA PHE A 265 34.61 23.69 -13.93
C PHE A 265 33.21 23.21 -14.36
N PRO A 266 32.98 21.88 -14.35
CA PRO A 266 31.74 21.34 -13.77
C PRO A 266 31.94 19.98 -13.04
N ARG A 267 33.12 19.71 -12.47
CA ARG A 267 33.41 18.38 -11.86
C ARG A 267 32.74 18.12 -10.51
N ASP A 268 32.56 19.14 -9.68
CA ASP A 268 32.05 18.94 -8.30
C ASP A 268 30.57 18.55 -8.26
N ASN A 269 29.72 19.16 -9.10
CA ASN A 269 28.29 18.83 -9.14
C ASN A 269 28.02 17.42 -9.69
N VAL A 270 28.80 16.99 -10.69
CA VAL A 270 28.64 15.64 -11.30
C VAL A 270 29.07 14.54 -10.33
N LEU A 271 30.11 14.78 -9.52
CA LEU A 271 30.55 13.84 -8.49
C LEU A 271 29.54 13.74 -7.34
N ALA A 272 29.00 14.88 -6.88
CA ALA A 272 27.96 14.91 -5.84
C ALA A 272 26.66 14.20 -6.27
N ASP A 273 26.25 14.38 -7.53
CA ASP A 273 25.07 13.72 -8.10
C ASP A 273 25.29 12.20 -8.25
N ALA A 274 26.50 11.77 -8.61
CA ALA A 274 26.86 10.36 -8.73
C ALA A 274 26.92 9.64 -7.36
N GLU A 275 27.44 10.31 -6.32
CA GLU A 275 27.41 9.79 -4.95
C GLU A 275 25.98 9.67 -4.43
N SER A 276 25.15 10.68 -4.69
CA SER A 276 23.73 10.69 -4.32
C SER A 276 22.93 9.60 -5.04
N ALA A 277 23.20 9.34 -6.32
CA ALA A 277 22.58 8.25 -7.08
C ALA A 277 22.99 6.86 -6.55
N LYS A 278 24.26 6.70 -6.18
CA LYS A 278 24.75 5.47 -5.55
C LYS A 278 24.10 5.26 -4.20
N GLU A 279 24.02 6.30 -3.37
CA GLU A 279 23.34 6.25 -2.08
C GLU A 279 21.86 5.89 -2.23
N ALA A 280 21.16 6.49 -3.20
CA ALA A 280 19.77 6.14 -3.52
C ALA A 280 19.62 4.66 -3.89
N LYS A 281 20.52 4.13 -4.72
CA LYS A 281 20.53 2.72 -5.12
C LYS A 281 20.77 1.77 -3.95
N ASP A 282 21.69 2.11 -3.06
CA ASP A 282 22.00 1.30 -1.88
C ASP A 282 20.85 1.35 -0.85
N LYS A 283 20.24 2.52 -0.65
CA LYS A 283 19.04 2.70 0.18
C LYS A 283 17.82 1.97 -0.39
N ALA A 284 17.63 1.96 -1.70
CA ALA A 284 16.55 1.19 -2.35
C ALA A 284 16.71 -0.32 -2.12
N LYS A 285 17.94 -0.84 -2.16
CA LYS A 285 18.23 -2.24 -1.80
C LYS A 285 17.95 -2.49 -0.31
N GLU A 286 18.33 -1.57 0.56
CA GLU A 286 18.03 -1.68 2.00
C GLU A 286 16.52 -1.78 2.27
N LEU A 287 15.71 -0.96 1.59
CA LEU A 287 14.25 -0.99 1.69
C LEU A 287 13.62 -2.28 1.17
N SER A 288 14.32 -3.05 0.33
CA SER A 288 13.79 -4.33 -0.18
C SER A 288 13.85 -5.47 0.84
N LEU A 289 14.69 -5.35 1.87
CA LEU A 289 14.99 -6.45 2.79
C LEU A 289 13.90 -6.64 3.85
N ASN A 290 13.62 -5.59 4.62
CA ASN A 290 12.80 -5.66 5.83
C ASN A 290 11.78 -4.52 5.88
N LEU A 291 10.63 -4.77 6.51
CA LEU A 291 9.64 -3.72 6.77
C LEU A 291 10.22 -2.68 7.71
N LYS A 292 10.03 -1.41 7.36
CA LYS A 292 10.46 -0.26 8.15
C LYS A 292 9.25 0.37 8.84
N SER A 293 9.48 1.01 9.98
CA SER A 293 8.44 1.81 10.61
C SER A 293 8.20 3.10 9.84
N ILE A 294 7.03 3.72 10.01
CA ILE A 294 6.71 5.01 9.39
C ILE A 294 7.75 6.10 9.76
N THR A 295 8.21 6.12 11.01
CA THR A 295 9.20 7.07 11.51
C THR A 295 10.56 6.86 10.84
N GLN A 296 10.97 5.61 10.62
CA GLN A 296 12.21 5.29 9.89
C GLN A 296 12.09 5.71 8.42
N LEU A 297 10.98 5.36 7.77
CA LEU A 297 10.72 5.76 6.37
C LEU A 297 10.80 7.28 6.21
N TYR A 298 10.29 8.05 7.18
CA TYR A 298 10.26 9.50 7.12
C TYR A 298 11.66 10.10 7.32
N ASN A 299 12.34 9.74 8.41
CA ASN A 299 13.60 10.36 8.82
C ASN A 299 14.81 9.86 8.05
N ASP A 300 14.85 8.56 7.70
CA ASP A 300 16.04 7.93 7.14
C ASP A 300 15.99 7.83 5.60
N TYR A 301 14.83 8.08 4.99
CA TYR A 301 14.63 7.95 3.54
C TYR A 301 13.88 9.14 2.91
N ALA A 302 12.66 9.46 3.34
CA ALA A 302 11.85 10.46 2.65
C ALA A 302 12.46 11.88 2.74
N VAL A 303 12.86 12.32 3.95
CA VAL A 303 13.46 13.65 4.15
C VAL A 303 14.87 13.77 3.53
N PRO A 304 15.82 12.83 3.75
CA PRO A 304 17.16 12.94 3.17
C PRO A 304 17.19 12.99 1.64
N PHE A 305 16.27 12.29 0.97
CA PHE A 305 16.15 12.27 -0.48
C PHE A 305 15.17 13.32 -1.03
N ASN A 306 14.69 14.25 -0.20
CA ASN A 306 13.79 15.33 -0.59
C ASN A 306 12.50 14.84 -1.28
N LEU A 307 11.95 13.71 -0.81
CA LEU A 307 10.72 13.10 -1.32
C LEU A 307 9.48 13.75 -0.70
N TRP A 308 9.34 15.07 -0.89
CA TRP A 308 8.36 15.89 -0.15
C TRP A 308 6.90 15.47 -0.38
N GLU A 309 6.54 14.98 -1.58
CA GLU A 309 5.20 14.44 -1.84
C GLU A 309 4.88 13.28 -0.88
N VAL A 310 5.83 12.35 -0.73
CA VAL A 310 5.69 11.19 0.18
C VAL A 310 5.68 11.65 1.64
N CYS A 311 6.52 12.62 2.01
CA CYS A 311 6.51 13.21 3.35
C CYS A 311 5.12 13.73 3.74
N LEU A 312 4.45 14.47 2.84
CA LEU A 312 3.10 15.00 3.09
C LEU A 312 2.06 13.89 3.23
N GLU A 313 2.11 12.87 2.37
CA GLU A 313 1.21 11.72 2.48
C GLU A 313 1.40 10.96 3.80
N MET A 314 2.65 10.80 4.25
CA MET A 314 2.98 10.14 5.52
C MET A 314 2.52 10.96 6.74
N LEU A 315 2.68 12.28 6.72
CA LEU A 315 2.21 13.16 7.81
C LEU A 315 0.68 13.14 7.91
N ASN A 316 -0.02 13.16 6.78
CA ASN A 316 -1.47 13.01 6.75
C ASN A 316 -1.92 11.65 7.29
N PHE A 317 -1.23 10.57 6.90
CA PHE A 317 -1.50 9.24 7.45
C PHE A 317 -1.24 9.16 8.96
N ALA A 318 -0.20 9.83 9.46
CA ALA A 318 0.12 9.89 10.89
C ALA A 318 -0.82 10.83 11.69
N ASN A 319 -1.79 11.47 11.03
CA ASN A 319 -2.70 12.46 11.60
C ASN A 319 -1.97 13.57 12.38
N TYR A 320 -0.90 14.09 11.78
CA TYR A 320 -0.14 15.24 12.32
C TYR A 320 -1.01 16.51 12.23
N SER A 321 -1.80 16.79 13.27
CA SER A 321 -2.83 17.84 13.27
C SER A 321 -2.69 18.92 14.36
N GLY A 322 -1.55 19.05 15.03
CA GLY A 322 -1.27 20.13 16.00
C GLY A 322 -0.75 21.46 15.41
N ASP A 323 -0.77 22.53 16.21
CA ASP A 323 -0.25 23.85 15.81
C ASP A 323 1.26 23.84 15.45
N ALA A 324 2.05 23.02 16.16
CA ALA A 324 3.46 22.82 15.84
C ALA A 324 3.63 22.01 14.55
N ASP A 325 2.76 21.03 14.35
CA ASP A 325 2.73 20.15 13.18
C ASP A 325 2.36 20.93 11.91
N SER A 326 1.48 21.94 12.04
CA SER A 326 1.14 22.86 10.97
C SER A 326 2.37 23.61 10.44
N LYS A 327 3.38 23.93 11.27
CA LYS A 327 4.61 24.58 10.80
C LYS A 327 5.44 23.64 9.93
N ILE A 328 5.58 22.38 10.34
CA ILE A 328 6.33 21.35 9.60
C ILE A 328 5.66 21.10 8.24
N VAL A 329 4.34 20.92 8.22
CA VAL A 329 3.57 20.74 6.98
C VAL A 329 3.75 21.93 6.04
N ARG A 330 3.67 23.17 6.55
CA ARG A 330 3.88 24.39 5.75
C ARG A 330 5.28 24.46 5.17
N GLU A 331 6.29 24.09 5.95
CA GLU A 331 7.69 24.08 5.50
C GLU A 331 7.91 23.04 4.39
N ILE A 332 7.35 21.84 4.53
CA ILE A 332 7.46 20.79 3.50
C ILE A 332 6.75 21.21 2.21
N TRP A 333 5.55 21.81 2.31
CA TRP A 333 4.88 22.38 1.14
C TRP A 333 5.71 23.47 0.46
N ALA A 334 6.32 24.39 1.21
CA ALA A 334 7.20 25.42 0.64
C ALA A 334 8.39 24.78 -0.11
N ARG A 335 9.07 23.81 0.49
CA ARG A 335 10.19 23.08 -0.13
C ARG A 335 9.75 22.32 -1.39
N LEU A 336 8.58 21.66 -1.37
CA LEU A 336 8.01 20.98 -2.52
C LEU A 336 7.72 21.96 -3.67
N LEU A 337 7.12 23.10 -3.36
CA LEU A 337 6.82 24.13 -4.36
C LEU A 337 8.11 24.71 -4.94
N ASP A 338 9.09 25.05 -4.13
CA ASP A 338 10.37 25.60 -4.61
C ASP A 338 11.12 24.60 -5.51
N GLN A 339 11.14 23.31 -5.12
CA GLN A 339 11.73 22.25 -5.92
C GLN A 339 11.03 22.07 -7.27
N THR A 340 9.70 22.04 -7.28
CA THR A 340 8.90 21.84 -8.51
C THR A 340 8.95 23.04 -9.43
N LEU A 341 8.90 24.26 -8.87
CA LEU A 341 9.07 25.52 -9.58
C LEU A 341 10.45 25.66 -10.24
N THR A 342 11.49 25.11 -9.62
CA THR A 342 12.86 25.10 -10.17
C THR A 342 13.02 24.06 -11.27
N ARG A 343 12.37 22.90 -11.13
CA ARG A 343 12.51 21.78 -12.08
C ARG A 343 11.65 21.91 -13.33
N GLY A 344 10.42 22.40 -13.20
CA GLY A 344 9.42 22.36 -14.28
C GLY A 344 8.53 23.60 -14.39
N GLY A 345 8.87 24.69 -13.70
CA GLY A 345 8.10 25.93 -13.76
C GLY A 345 6.76 25.86 -13.03
N LEU A 346 5.89 26.82 -13.33
CA LEU A 346 4.58 26.95 -12.67
C LEU A 346 3.65 25.79 -13.05
N ALA A 347 3.69 25.33 -14.30
CA ALA A 347 2.84 24.23 -14.76
C ALA A 347 3.08 22.94 -13.96
N GLU A 348 4.34 22.58 -13.70
CA GLU A 348 4.67 21.40 -12.90
C GLU A 348 4.26 21.58 -11.44
N ALA A 349 4.51 22.75 -10.84
CA ALA A 349 4.09 23.04 -9.47
C ALA A 349 2.56 22.94 -9.30
N CYS A 350 1.80 23.46 -10.28
CA CYS A 350 0.33 23.34 -10.31
C CYS A 350 -0.14 21.88 -10.42
N SER A 351 0.53 21.09 -11.26
CA SER A 351 0.26 19.65 -11.42
C SER A 351 0.48 18.88 -10.12
N VAL A 352 1.59 19.15 -9.43
CA VAL A 352 1.95 18.54 -8.14
C VAL A 352 0.94 18.91 -7.06
N VAL A 353 0.57 20.18 -6.93
CA VAL A 353 -0.43 20.64 -5.95
C VAL A 353 -1.77 19.92 -6.15
N LYS A 354 -2.23 19.77 -7.39
CA LYS A 354 -3.43 19.00 -7.70
C LYS A 354 -3.27 17.52 -7.32
N ARG A 355 -2.15 16.91 -7.69
CA ARG A 355 -1.88 15.48 -7.45
C ARG A 355 -1.83 15.17 -5.95
N VAL A 356 -1.01 15.89 -5.18
CA VAL A 356 -0.85 15.67 -3.74
C VAL A 356 -2.09 16.12 -2.99
N GLY A 357 -2.60 17.33 -3.27
CA GLY A 357 -3.76 17.90 -2.59
C GLY A 357 -5.02 17.03 -2.70
N SER A 358 -5.24 16.38 -3.84
CA SER A 358 -6.41 15.48 -4.03
C SER A 358 -6.34 14.20 -3.19
N LYS A 359 -5.15 13.78 -2.74
CA LYS A 359 -4.97 12.65 -1.82
C LYS A 359 -5.17 13.04 -0.36
N LEU A 360 -4.97 14.33 -0.04
CA LEU A 360 -5.22 14.87 1.29
C LEU A 360 -6.71 15.16 1.46
N ASP A 361 -7.22 15.11 2.69
CA ASP A 361 -8.60 15.49 2.95
C ASP A 361 -8.71 17.01 3.14
N PRO A 362 -9.44 17.76 2.29
CA PRO A 362 -9.65 19.18 2.48
C PRO A 362 -10.38 19.51 3.78
N ALA A 363 -11.17 18.57 4.32
CA ALA A 363 -11.97 18.78 5.53
C ALA A 363 -11.14 18.85 6.83
N ASP A 364 -9.98 18.19 6.85
CA ASP A 364 -9.14 18.09 8.05
C ASP A 364 -8.27 19.35 8.26
N GLY A 365 -8.07 20.17 7.20
CA GLY A 365 -7.46 21.52 7.26
C GLY A 365 -6.00 21.59 7.70
N ALA A 366 -5.48 20.58 8.42
CA ALA A 366 -4.14 20.55 9.00
C ALA A 366 -3.07 20.23 7.97
N CYS A 367 -3.36 19.34 7.01
CA CYS A 367 -2.38 18.86 6.02
C CYS A 367 -2.33 19.68 4.72
N LEU A 368 -3.34 20.54 4.48
CA LEU A 368 -3.45 21.35 3.26
C LEU A 368 -3.53 22.85 3.61
N PRO A 369 -2.39 23.54 3.86
CA PRO A 369 -2.34 24.97 4.14
C PRO A 369 -2.58 25.78 2.85
N LEU A 370 -3.85 25.83 2.42
CA LEU A 370 -4.27 26.45 1.16
C LEU A 370 -3.85 27.92 1.06
N ASP A 371 -3.82 28.65 2.17
CA ASP A 371 -3.39 30.05 2.24
C ASP A 371 -1.94 30.23 1.81
N ILE A 372 -1.05 29.38 2.30
CA ILE A 372 0.38 29.43 1.99
C ILE A 372 0.63 28.92 0.58
N ILE A 373 0.01 27.80 0.19
CA ILE A 373 0.14 27.25 -1.17
C ILE A 373 -0.35 28.26 -2.22
N CYS A 374 -1.53 28.85 -2.00
CA CYS A 374 -2.10 29.87 -2.88
C CYS A 374 -1.17 31.08 -3.00
N LEU A 375 -0.74 31.66 -1.87
CA LEU A 375 0.11 32.83 -1.88
C LEU A 375 1.48 32.57 -2.54
N HIS A 376 2.06 31.39 -2.31
CA HIS A 376 3.37 31.02 -2.87
C HIS A 376 3.30 30.85 -4.38
N LEU A 377 2.30 30.12 -4.88
CA LEU A 377 2.07 29.94 -6.31
C LEU A 377 1.76 31.27 -7.01
N GLU A 378 0.91 32.11 -6.43
CA GLU A 378 0.51 33.38 -7.06
C GLU A 378 1.66 34.38 -7.15
N LYS A 379 2.53 34.41 -6.13
CA LYS A 379 3.78 35.19 -6.18
C LYS A 379 4.71 34.64 -7.25
N ALA A 380 4.98 33.34 -7.23
CA ALA A 380 5.88 32.70 -8.20
C ALA A 380 5.40 32.89 -9.65
N ALA A 381 4.08 32.85 -9.84
CA ALA A 381 3.42 33.05 -11.12
C ALA A 381 3.50 34.51 -11.60
N LEU A 382 3.34 35.49 -10.71
CA LEU A 382 3.54 36.91 -11.02
C LEU A 382 5.00 37.21 -11.36
N ASP A 383 5.94 36.67 -10.60
CA ASP A 383 7.37 36.91 -10.78
C ASP A 383 7.87 36.34 -12.12
N ARG A 384 7.41 35.14 -12.49
CA ARG A 384 7.72 34.51 -13.79
C ARG A 384 7.09 35.22 -14.98
N LEU A 385 5.85 35.69 -14.81
CA LEU A 385 5.16 36.47 -15.85
C LEU A 385 5.85 37.83 -16.07
N SER A 386 6.21 38.52 -15.00
CA SER A 386 6.83 39.86 -15.06
C SER A 386 8.28 39.83 -15.54
N SER A 387 9.02 38.77 -15.23
CA SER A 387 10.36 38.53 -15.78
C SER A 387 10.35 37.98 -17.22
N GLY A 388 9.19 37.55 -17.72
CA GLY A 388 9.07 36.91 -19.04
C GLY A 388 9.68 35.52 -19.12
N GLN A 389 9.94 34.89 -17.97
CA GLN A 389 10.56 33.56 -17.88
C GLN A 389 9.62 32.44 -18.36
N GLU A 390 8.31 32.58 -18.12
CA GLU A 390 7.29 31.58 -18.44
C GLU A 390 5.99 32.26 -18.87
N LEU A 391 5.29 31.68 -19.85
CA LEU A 391 3.94 32.09 -20.22
C LEU A 391 2.95 31.51 -19.21
N VAL A 392 2.54 32.34 -18.27
CA VAL A 392 1.64 31.96 -17.19
C VAL A 392 0.20 32.36 -17.52
N GLY A 393 -0.70 31.39 -17.51
CA GLY A 393 -2.14 31.61 -17.62
C GLY A 393 -2.74 32.19 -16.34
N ASP A 394 -3.84 32.94 -16.51
CA ASP A 394 -4.62 33.50 -15.41
C ASP A 394 -5.42 32.43 -14.65
N GLU A 395 -5.60 31.24 -15.23
CA GLU A 395 -6.43 30.17 -14.67
C GLU A 395 -5.62 29.02 -14.06
N ASP A 396 -4.29 29.01 -14.23
CA ASP A 396 -3.45 27.85 -13.91
C ASP A 396 -3.46 27.53 -12.41
N VAL A 397 -3.23 28.55 -11.58
CA VAL A 397 -3.22 28.41 -10.11
C VAL A 397 -4.61 28.11 -9.57
N ALA A 398 -5.64 28.81 -10.08
CA ALA A 398 -7.04 28.58 -9.73
C ALA A 398 -7.46 27.12 -9.96
N ARG A 399 -7.19 26.58 -11.15
CA ARG A 399 -7.52 25.20 -11.52
C ARG A 399 -6.74 24.17 -10.71
N ALA A 400 -5.48 24.46 -10.39
CA ALA A 400 -4.67 23.62 -9.52
C ALA A 400 -5.26 23.51 -8.11
N LEU A 401 -5.62 24.65 -7.50
CA LEU A 401 -6.22 24.69 -6.16
C LEU A 401 -7.61 24.05 -6.13
N LEU A 402 -8.45 24.27 -7.14
CA LEU A 402 -9.72 23.56 -7.28
C LEU A 402 -9.52 22.05 -7.39
N GLY A 403 -8.54 21.62 -8.19
CA GLY A 403 -8.18 20.21 -8.31
C GLY A 403 -7.70 19.60 -6.99
N ALA A 404 -6.88 20.33 -6.23
CA ALA A 404 -6.44 19.93 -4.89
C ALA A 404 -7.63 19.77 -3.93
N CYS A 405 -8.62 20.65 -4.00
CA CYS A 405 -9.84 20.58 -3.19
C CYS A 405 -10.95 19.70 -3.78
N LYS A 406 -10.63 18.78 -4.71
CA LYS A 406 -11.61 17.85 -5.34
C LYS A 406 -12.81 18.58 -5.97
N GLY A 407 -12.60 19.78 -6.50
CA GLY A 407 -13.63 20.63 -7.12
C GLY A 407 -14.44 21.48 -6.15
N GLN A 408 -14.14 21.48 -4.84
CA GLN A 408 -14.81 22.35 -3.88
C GLN A 408 -14.32 23.80 -4.04
N ALA A 409 -15.18 24.67 -4.57
CA ALA A 409 -14.84 26.07 -4.79
C ALA A 409 -14.82 26.90 -3.49
N GLU A 410 -15.63 26.54 -2.48
CA GLU A 410 -15.80 27.35 -1.27
C GLU A 410 -14.53 27.45 -0.41
N PRO A 411 -13.80 26.37 -0.09
CA PRO A 411 -12.55 26.46 0.68
C PRO A 411 -11.50 27.32 -0.03
N VAL A 412 -11.41 27.18 -1.35
CA VAL A 412 -10.48 27.96 -2.18
C VAL A 412 -10.86 29.45 -2.16
N LEU A 413 -12.13 29.77 -2.36
CA LEU A 413 -12.62 31.16 -2.33
C LEU A 413 -12.44 31.81 -0.96
N ALA A 414 -12.63 31.08 0.13
CA ALA A 414 -12.40 31.59 1.48
C ALA A 414 -10.94 32.04 1.69
N VAL A 415 -9.99 31.32 1.11
CA VAL A 415 -8.57 31.66 1.13
C VAL A 415 -8.29 32.92 0.32
N TYR A 416 -8.81 33.01 -0.91
CA TYR A 416 -8.67 34.23 -1.71
C TYR A 416 -9.29 35.44 -1.02
N ASP A 417 -10.44 35.27 -0.35
CA ASP A 417 -11.07 36.32 0.46
C ASP A 417 -10.17 36.79 1.60
N GLN A 418 -9.55 35.87 2.33
CA GLN A 418 -8.63 36.20 3.41
C GLN A 418 -7.40 36.96 2.89
N LEU A 419 -6.83 36.51 1.77
CA LEU A 419 -5.66 37.14 1.15
C LEU A 419 -5.99 38.53 0.59
N LEU A 420 -7.15 38.70 -0.04
CA LEU A 420 -7.60 39.98 -0.61
C LEU A 420 -7.98 41.00 0.48
N SER A 421 -8.58 40.53 1.58
CA SER A 421 -9.00 41.37 2.71
C SER A 421 -7.80 41.85 3.54
N ASN A 422 -6.72 41.07 3.60
CA ASN A 422 -5.54 41.41 4.38
C ASN A 422 -4.46 42.13 3.56
N GLY A 423 -4.55 43.46 3.53
CA GLY A 423 -3.60 44.32 2.81
C GLY A 423 -2.14 44.21 3.25
N ALA A 424 -1.85 43.67 4.45
CA ALA A 424 -0.48 43.46 4.91
C ALA A 424 0.19 42.25 4.24
N ILE A 425 -0.58 41.23 3.85
CA ILE A 425 -0.06 40.00 3.22
C ILE A 425 0.20 40.22 1.72
N VAL A 426 -0.64 41.04 1.08
CA VAL A 426 -0.61 41.33 -0.35
C VAL A 426 -0.49 42.85 -0.59
N PRO A 427 0.71 43.44 -0.40
CA PRO A 427 0.90 44.88 -0.58
C PRO A 427 0.90 45.29 -2.07
N SER A 428 1.26 44.37 -2.98
CA SER A 428 1.36 44.66 -4.41
C SER A 428 -0.03 44.70 -5.09
N LEU A 429 -0.34 45.82 -5.75
CA LEU A 429 -1.57 45.97 -6.54
C LEU A 429 -1.63 44.98 -7.72
N ASN A 430 -0.48 44.66 -8.32
CA ASN A 430 -0.40 43.68 -9.41
C ASN A 430 -0.71 42.26 -8.91
N LEU A 431 -0.26 41.92 -7.69
CA LEU A 431 -0.60 40.65 -7.07
C LEU A 431 -2.10 40.59 -6.74
N LYS A 432 -2.70 41.67 -6.21
CA LYS A 432 -4.15 41.75 -6.01
C LYS A 432 -4.94 41.56 -7.31
N LEU A 433 -4.50 42.20 -8.40
CA LEU A 433 -5.15 42.01 -9.71
C LEU A 433 -5.06 40.56 -10.19
N ARG A 434 -3.90 39.91 -9.99
CA ARG A 434 -3.72 38.50 -10.33
C ARG A 434 -4.63 37.58 -9.53
N LEU A 435 -4.71 37.78 -8.20
CA LEU A 435 -5.65 37.04 -7.34
C LEU A 435 -7.09 37.18 -7.83
N LEU A 436 -7.52 38.37 -8.25
CA LEU A 436 -8.87 38.60 -8.79
C LEU A 436 -9.10 37.87 -10.12
N ARG A 437 -8.07 37.68 -10.95
CA ARG A 437 -8.15 36.86 -12.17
C ARG A 437 -8.34 35.38 -11.85
N SER A 438 -7.61 34.87 -10.87
CA SER A 438 -7.77 33.49 -10.37
C SER A 438 -9.16 33.28 -9.74
N VAL A 439 -9.65 34.24 -8.95
CA VAL A 439 -11.02 34.22 -8.41
C VAL A 439 -12.08 34.20 -9.52
N LEU A 440 -11.90 35.00 -10.57
CA LEU A 440 -12.80 34.99 -11.73
C LEU A 440 -12.81 33.61 -12.40
N ALA A 441 -11.65 32.97 -12.57
CA ALA A 441 -11.56 31.63 -13.11
C ALA A 441 -12.32 30.60 -12.24
N ILE A 442 -12.18 30.68 -10.91
CA ILE A 442 -12.91 29.81 -9.97
C ILE A 442 -14.41 30.00 -10.08
N LEU A 443 -14.90 31.25 -10.08
CA LEU A 443 -16.34 31.52 -10.19
C LEU A 443 -16.91 31.10 -11.55
N ARG A 444 -16.12 31.19 -12.63
CA ARG A 444 -16.51 30.68 -13.95
C ARG A 444 -16.68 29.16 -13.94
N GLU A 445 -15.71 28.43 -13.38
CA GLU A 445 -15.77 26.98 -13.30
C GLU A 445 -16.93 26.52 -12.41
N TRP A 446 -17.13 27.18 -11.26
CA TRP A 446 -18.26 26.90 -10.37
C TRP A 446 -19.60 27.22 -11.03
N GLY A 447 -19.72 28.37 -11.70
CA GLY A 447 -20.91 28.78 -12.43
C GLY A 447 -21.26 27.82 -13.57
N MET A 448 -20.26 27.36 -14.33
CA MET A 448 -20.44 26.38 -15.40
C MET A 448 -20.91 25.03 -14.86
N SER A 449 -20.42 24.59 -13.70
CA SER A 449 -20.90 23.36 -13.04
C SER A 449 -22.39 23.46 -12.67
N VAL A 450 -22.82 24.61 -12.12
CA VAL A 450 -24.25 24.88 -11.81
C VAL A 450 -25.12 24.89 -13.07
N ILE A 451 -24.63 25.48 -14.18
CA ILE A 451 -25.33 25.52 -15.47
C ILE A 451 -25.42 24.13 -16.11
N ALA A 452 -24.32 23.36 -16.14
CA ALA A 452 -24.29 22.02 -16.71
C ALA A 452 -25.24 21.05 -15.98
N HIS A 453 -25.32 21.17 -14.66
CA HIS A 453 -26.23 20.38 -13.85
C HIS A 453 -27.73 20.74 -14.09
N LYS A 454 -28.01 21.98 -14.50
CA LYS A 454 -29.35 22.42 -14.94
C LYS A 454 -29.71 21.87 -16.33
N LEU A 455 -28.72 21.72 -17.22
CA LEU A 455 -28.89 21.22 -18.59
C LEU A 455 -28.94 19.68 -18.70
N GLY A 456 -28.72 18.94 -17.61
CA GLY A 456 -28.75 17.47 -17.59
C GLY A 456 -27.59 16.81 -18.36
N THR A 457 -26.50 17.52 -18.61
CA THR A 457 -25.40 17.08 -19.50
C THR A 457 -24.20 16.45 -18.77
N THR A 458 -24.31 16.12 -17.47
CA THR A 458 -23.22 15.48 -16.72
C THR A 458 -23.15 13.97 -17.00
N THR A 459 -22.31 13.57 -17.95
CA THR A 459 -21.98 12.15 -18.25
C THR A 459 -21.17 11.45 -17.14
N ALA A 460 -20.78 12.15 -16.07
CA ALA A 460 -19.98 11.60 -14.97
C ALA A 460 -20.80 11.12 -13.74
N GLY A 461 -22.14 11.14 -13.82
CA GLY A 461 -23.02 10.86 -12.67
C GLY A 461 -23.81 9.54 -12.74
N ALA A 462 -23.58 8.67 -13.71
CA ALA A 462 -24.41 7.46 -13.87
C ALA A 462 -24.19 6.37 -12.78
N SER A 463 -23.22 6.54 -11.88
CA SER A 463 -22.85 5.53 -10.88
C SER A 463 -23.39 5.79 -9.46
N PHE A 464 -24.08 6.90 -9.19
CA PHE A 464 -24.57 7.24 -7.84
C PHE A 464 -26.07 7.01 -7.63
N PHE A 465 -26.79 6.40 -8.59
CA PHE A 465 -28.24 6.25 -8.53
C PHE A 465 -28.74 4.93 -7.91
N LEU A 466 -27.94 4.29 -7.06
CA LEU A 466 -28.31 3.04 -6.40
C LEU A 466 -28.24 3.14 -4.87
N ASP A 467 -28.76 4.23 -4.29
CA ASP A 467 -29.54 4.15 -3.04
C ASP A 467 -30.26 5.48 -2.73
N GLY A 468 -31.52 5.41 -2.33
CA GLY A 468 -32.23 6.54 -1.69
C GLY A 468 -32.91 7.56 -2.61
N THR A 469 -34.24 7.61 -2.55
CA THR A 469 -35.13 8.61 -3.15
C THR A 469 -34.85 10.04 -2.67
N PHE A 470 -34.05 10.83 -3.40
CA PHE A 470 -33.98 12.28 -3.23
C PHE A 470 -34.83 13.01 -4.28
N SER A 471 -35.73 13.87 -3.81
CA SER A 471 -36.68 14.63 -4.65
C SER A 471 -35.98 15.69 -5.51
N LEU A 472 -36.26 15.66 -6.82
CA LEU A 472 -35.81 16.63 -7.85
C LEU A 472 -36.10 18.10 -7.48
N ASN A 473 -37.07 18.36 -6.60
CA ASN A 473 -37.43 19.71 -6.17
C ASN A 473 -36.46 20.30 -5.12
N GLN A 474 -35.78 19.46 -4.32
CA GLN A 474 -34.82 19.93 -3.31
C GLN A 474 -33.50 20.35 -3.94
N THR A 475 -33.04 19.63 -4.98
CA THR A 475 -31.84 19.99 -5.74
C THR A 475 -32.02 21.31 -6.49
N GLY A 476 -33.20 21.60 -7.04
CA GLY A 476 -33.48 22.90 -7.68
C GLY A 476 -33.38 24.11 -6.75
N SER A 477 -33.81 23.97 -5.49
CA SER A 477 -33.70 25.00 -4.45
C SER A 477 -32.25 25.28 -4.05
N LEU A 478 -31.48 24.22 -3.76
CA LEU A 478 -30.05 24.30 -3.42
C LEU A 478 -29.24 24.96 -4.54
N GLN A 479 -29.51 24.59 -5.80
CA GLN A 479 -28.80 25.15 -6.95
C GLN A 479 -29.11 26.63 -7.19
N LYS A 480 -30.34 27.06 -6.89
CA LYS A 480 -30.70 28.49 -6.91
C LYS A 480 -29.92 29.27 -5.85
N GLY A 481 -29.83 28.74 -4.62
CA GLY A 481 -29.03 29.35 -3.56
C GLY A 481 -27.54 29.47 -3.90
N VAL A 482 -26.95 28.43 -4.51
CA VAL A 482 -25.55 28.47 -4.98
C VAL A 482 -25.36 29.51 -6.09
N ARG A 483 -26.29 29.60 -7.05
CA ARG A 483 -26.25 30.61 -8.11
C ARG A 483 -26.29 32.03 -7.55
N ASP A 484 -27.23 32.32 -6.66
CA ASP A 484 -27.37 33.63 -6.04
C ASP A 484 -26.11 34.01 -5.25
N LYS A 485 -25.46 33.02 -4.60
CA LYS A 485 -24.17 33.20 -3.93
C LYS A 485 -23.05 33.55 -4.92
N ILE A 486 -22.94 32.86 -6.06
CA ILE A 486 -21.93 33.17 -7.10
C ILE A 486 -22.13 34.59 -7.64
N ILE A 487 -23.38 35.00 -7.91
CA ILE A 487 -23.71 36.35 -8.37
C ILE A 487 -23.31 37.41 -7.33
N SER A 488 -23.63 37.16 -6.04
CA SER A 488 -23.24 38.05 -4.95
C SER A 488 -21.72 38.19 -4.84
N LEU A 489 -20.97 37.08 -4.95
CA LEU A 489 -19.52 37.08 -4.94
C LEU A 489 -18.93 37.83 -6.14
N ALA A 490 -19.42 37.59 -7.35
CA ALA A 490 -18.99 38.29 -8.56
C ALA A 490 -19.17 39.80 -8.42
N ASN A 491 -20.30 40.25 -7.87
CA ASN A 491 -20.55 41.66 -7.57
C ASN A 491 -19.55 42.24 -6.57
N ARG A 492 -19.27 41.52 -5.48
CA ARG A 492 -18.28 41.95 -4.49
C ARG A 492 -16.90 42.10 -5.13
N TYR A 493 -16.42 41.11 -5.87
CA TYR A 493 -15.10 41.18 -6.52
C TYR A 493 -15.04 42.24 -7.62
N MET A 494 -16.13 42.52 -8.33
CA MET A 494 -16.20 43.68 -9.24
C MET A 494 -15.93 45.01 -8.54
N THR A 495 -16.45 45.18 -7.31
CA THR A 495 -16.15 46.39 -6.53
C THR A 495 -14.68 46.45 -6.11
N GLU A 496 -14.06 45.31 -5.78
CA GLU A 496 -12.63 45.24 -5.47
C GLU A 496 -11.75 45.57 -6.69
N VAL A 497 -12.10 45.09 -7.89
CA VAL A 497 -11.39 45.46 -9.12
C VAL A 497 -11.42 46.98 -9.34
N ARG A 498 -12.57 47.64 -9.11
CA ARG A 498 -12.72 49.10 -9.25
C ARG A 498 -11.92 49.89 -8.21
N ARG A 499 -11.64 49.30 -7.04
CA ARG A 499 -10.84 49.92 -5.98
C ARG A 499 -9.33 49.87 -6.26
N LEU A 500 -8.89 49.08 -7.23
CA LEU A 500 -7.48 49.02 -7.62
C LEU A 500 -7.09 50.26 -8.42
N ASN A 501 -6.12 51.02 -7.91
CA ASN A 501 -5.51 52.16 -8.60
C ASN A 501 -4.50 51.69 -9.66
N LEU A 502 -4.96 50.89 -10.63
CA LEU A 502 -4.17 50.40 -11.77
C LEU A 502 -4.71 50.96 -13.10
N PRO A 503 -3.89 50.97 -14.16
CA PRO A 503 -4.34 51.38 -15.50
C PRO A 503 -5.58 50.61 -15.98
N GLN A 504 -6.56 51.33 -16.54
CA GLN A 504 -7.85 50.77 -16.98
C GLN A 504 -7.68 49.61 -17.98
N ASN A 505 -6.68 49.69 -18.87
CA ASN A 505 -6.38 48.63 -19.83
C ASN A 505 -6.06 47.26 -19.18
N GLN A 506 -5.62 47.24 -17.91
CA GLN A 506 -5.30 46.01 -17.18
C GLN A 506 -6.49 45.48 -16.37
N THR A 507 -7.34 46.37 -15.87
CA THR A 507 -8.47 46.04 -14.98
C THR A 507 -9.78 45.80 -15.73
N ASP A 508 -9.97 46.43 -16.89
CA ASP A 508 -11.21 46.36 -17.68
C ASP A 508 -11.56 44.94 -18.11
N ASN A 509 -10.58 44.13 -18.50
CA ASN A 509 -10.81 42.74 -18.91
C ASN A 509 -11.32 41.88 -17.76
N VAL A 510 -10.78 42.09 -16.55
CA VAL A 510 -11.18 41.35 -15.34
C VAL A 510 -12.57 41.79 -14.91
N TYR A 511 -12.82 43.10 -14.89
CA TYR A 511 -14.12 43.67 -14.55
C TYR A 511 -15.22 43.21 -15.52
N ARG A 512 -14.97 43.26 -16.83
CA ARG A 512 -15.88 42.72 -17.85
C ARG A 512 -16.11 41.23 -17.65
N GLY A 513 -15.06 40.47 -17.33
CA GLY A 513 -15.16 39.04 -17.11
C GLY A 513 -16.13 38.65 -15.97
N PHE A 514 -16.15 39.41 -14.86
CA PHE A 514 -17.13 39.19 -13.79
C PHE A 514 -18.55 39.59 -14.20
N ARG A 515 -18.71 40.69 -14.95
CA ARG A 515 -20.01 41.10 -15.50
C ARG A 515 -20.59 40.05 -16.44
N ASP A 516 -19.77 39.54 -17.37
CA ASP A 516 -20.20 38.51 -18.31
C ASP A 516 -20.64 37.23 -17.59
N LEU A 517 -19.99 36.89 -16.47
CA LEU A 517 -20.38 35.75 -15.64
C LEU A 517 -21.73 35.98 -14.95
N GLU A 518 -21.94 37.17 -14.37
CA GLU A 518 -23.21 37.55 -13.78
C GLU A 518 -24.35 37.50 -14.81
N GLU A 519 -24.16 38.09 -15.99
CA GLU A 519 -25.14 38.08 -17.08
C GLU A 519 -25.48 36.65 -17.53
N LYS A 520 -24.48 35.78 -17.66
CA LYS A 520 -24.70 34.36 -18.01
C LYS A 520 -25.48 33.60 -16.94
N LEU A 521 -25.29 33.91 -15.66
CA LEU A 521 -26.01 33.24 -14.57
C LEU A 521 -27.43 33.80 -14.37
N LEU A 522 -27.66 35.06 -14.70
CA LEU A 522 -28.99 35.69 -14.71
C LEU A 522 -29.81 35.30 -15.95
N SER A 523 -29.14 34.93 -17.06
CA SER A 523 -29.81 34.47 -18.27
C SER A 523 -30.72 33.26 -17.97
N PRO A 524 -31.99 33.29 -18.39
CA PRO A 524 -32.90 32.16 -18.20
C PRO A 524 -32.55 30.95 -19.08
N TYR A 525 -31.75 31.17 -20.14
CA TYR A 525 -31.37 30.19 -21.16
C TYR A 525 -30.22 29.29 -20.69
#